data_AF-A0A0D8JBD2-F1
#
_entry.id   AF-A0A0D8JBD2-F1
#
_cell.length_a   1.000
_cell.length_b   1.000
_cell.length_c   1.000
_cell.angle_alpha   90.00
_cell.angle_beta   90.00
_cell.angle_gamma   90.00
#
_symmetry.space_group_name_H-M   'P 1'
#
loop_
_entity.id
_entity.type
_entity.pdbx_description
1 polymer ?
#
loop_
_entity_poly.entity_id
_entity_poly.type
_entity_poly.pdbx_seq_one_letter_code
_entity_poly.pdbx_strand_id
1 'polypeptide(L)'
;MVNKKQLPLKLCRDIEEIYSDIRKVAVAKQNIIVIEKEEDLHIKIIDNDPNSDFFLSILNPKFNRKSIFEMKWKPMNSISLDTHTTKVDKENVIKYFVTWIDTIEAYNSVYLSPDEKILKQYETEFFDSFEIIDEDADYNSFDFERQLIIQKFLESTLKILEEHPSDTKLIEEEVNDLKKNIPNLTKKVIVRRISKILALARKHSLNMCKAIYIEVKKQLISRAVTGGLDFIFDSISNL
;
A
#
# COMPACT_ATOMS: atom_id res chain seq x y z
N MET A 1 11.10 4.01 26.13
CA MET A 1 10.18 2.97 26.65
C MET A 1 9.50 3.50 27.90
N VAL A 2 8.18 3.64 27.85
CA VAL A 2 7.34 4.18 28.92
C VAL A 2 7.08 3.08 29.96
N ASN A 3 7.21 3.41 31.24
CA ASN A 3 6.84 2.49 32.30
C ASN A 3 5.30 2.45 32.45
N LYS A 4 4.65 1.41 31.93
CA LYS A 4 3.19 1.23 32.02
C LYS A 4 2.61 1.27 33.44
N LYS A 5 3.42 1.02 34.47
CA LYS A 5 3.00 1.12 35.88
C LYS A 5 2.87 2.56 36.37
N GLN A 6 3.34 3.54 35.61
CA GLN A 6 3.14 4.98 35.88
C GLN A 6 1.85 5.53 35.24
N LEU A 7 1.10 4.69 34.52
CA LEU A 7 -0.17 5.06 33.89
C LEU A 7 -1.33 4.33 34.57
N PRO A 8 -2.54 4.92 34.59
CA PRO A 8 -3.73 4.21 35.03
C PRO A 8 -3.97 2.95 34.19
N LEU A 9 -4.29 1.82 34.85
CA LEU A 9 -4.52 0.53 34.16
C LEU A 9 -5.59 0.64 33.07
N LYS A 10 -6.64 1.43 33.31
CA LYS A 10 -7.70 1.67 32.33
C LYS A 10 -7.17 2.34 31.06
N LEU A 11 -6.28 3.32 31.20
CA LEU A 11 -5.63 3.98 30.07
C LEU A 11 -4.77 3.00 29.27
N CYS A 12 -3.99 2.14 29.95
CA CYS A 12 -3.18 1.12 29.27
C CYS A 12 -4.03 0.16 28.44
N ARG A 13 -5.16 -0.32 28.99
CA ARG A 13 -6.09 -1.20 28.27
C ARG A 13 -6.73 -0.51 27.07
N ASP A 14 -7.12 0.75 27.24
CA ASP A 14 -7.73 1.51 26.16
C ASP A 14 -6.73 1.81 25.03
N ILE A 15 -5.45 2.08 25.34
CA ILE A 15 -4.38 2.21 24.34
C ILE A 15 -4.19 0.88 23.59
N GLU A 16 -4.07 -0.25 24.31
CA GLU A 16 -3.87 -1.58 23.72
C GLU A 16 -4.99 -1.95 22.74
N GLU A 17 -6.25 -1.70 23.12
CA GLU A 17 -7.42 -1.98 22.29
C GLU A 17 -7.44 -1.11 21.03
N ILE A 18 -7.24 0.21 21.16
CA ILE A 18 -7.21 1.13 20.02
C ILE A 18 -6.10 0.74 19.04
N TYR A 19 -4.90 0.45 19.55
CA TYR A 19 -3.77 0.09 18.69
C TYR A 19 -4.01 -1.24 17.99
N SER A 20 -4.62 -2.22 18.68
CA SER A 20 -5.05 -3.48 18.06
C SER A 20 -6.01 -3.24 16.90
N ASP A 21 -7.03 -2.40 17.09
CA ASP A 21 -8.03 -2.13 16.06
C ASP A 21 -7.48 -1.32 14.89
N ILE A 22 -6.59 -0.36 15.15
CA ILE A 22 -5.86 0.36 14.11
C ILE A 22 -5.05 -0.61 13.26
N ARG A 23 -4.30 -1.54 13.88
CA ARG A 23 -3.49 -2.51 13.13
C ARG A 23 -4.36 -3.38 12.23
N LYS A 24 -5.52 -3.85 12.72
CA LYS A 24 -6.46 -4.64 11.89
C LYS A 24 -6.91 -3.86 10.65
N VAL A 25 -7.31 -2.60 10.84
CA VAL A 25 -7.74 -1.74 9.73
C VAL A 25 -6.58 -1.42 8.79
N ALA A 26 -5.39 -1.12 9.32
CA ALA A 26 -4.20 -0.83 8.53
C ALA A 26 -3.78 -2.04 7.67
N VAL A 27 -3.84 -3.27 8.21
CA VAL A 27 -3.60 -4.49 7.43
C VAL A 27 -4.63 -4.64 6.31
N ALA A 28 -5.92 -4.41 6.60
CA ALA A 28 -6.99 -4.48 5.59
C ALA A 28 -6.90 -3.37 4.52
N LYS A 29 -6.26 -2.24 4.83
CA LYS A 29 -6.15 -1.04 3.97
C LYS A 29 -4.70 -0.69 3.61
N GLN A 30 -3.80 -1.65 3.68
CA GLN A 30 -2.36 -1.50 3.41
C GLN A 30 -2.02 -1.02 1.98
N ASN A 31 -2.98 -1.12 1.05
CA ASN A 31 -2.84 -0.55 -0.29
C ASN A 31 -3.09 0.96 -0.34
N ILE A 32 -3.59 1.55 0.75
CA ILE A 32 -3.97 2.96 0.87
C ILE A 32 -3.16 3.64 1.99
N ILE A 33 -2.88 2.95 3.10
CA ILE A 33 -2.20 3.53 4.25
C ILE A 33 -1.06 2.64 4.77
N VAL A 34 -0.09 3.26 5.43
CA VAL A 34 1.03 2.59 6.09
C VAL A 34 1.22 3.14 7.50
N ILE A 35 1.53 2.29 8.46
CA ILE A 35 1.95 2.72 9.80
C ILE A 35 3.43 3.12 9.70
N GLU A 36 3.69 4.43 9.73
CA GLU A 36 5.06 4.98 9.64
C GLU A 36 5.79 4.86 10.98
N LYS A 37 5.07 5.07 12.09
CA LYS A 37 5.66 5.12 13.42
C LYS A 37 4.74 4.52 14.47
N GLU A 38 5.32 3.68 15.32
CA GLU A 38 4.61 3.04 16.43
C GLU A 38 5.48 3.03 17.70
N GLU A 39 5.18 3.93 18.61
CA GLU A 39 5.77 4.07 19.94
C GLU A 39 4.70 3.87 21.02
N ASP A 40 5.14 3.63 22.26
CA ASP A 40 4.27 3.29 23.40
C ASP A 40 3.01 4.18 23.55
N LEU A 41 3.11 5.48 23.23
CA LEU A 41 2.03 6.47 23.37
C LEU A 41 1.81 7.31 22.11
N HIS A 42 2.34 6.84 20.97
CA HIS A 42 2.19 7.53 19.69
C HIS A 42 2.13 6.51 18.55
N ILE A 43 1.05 6.56 17.75
CA ILE A 43 0.98 5.90 16.46
C ILE A 43 0.77 6.95 15.36
N LYS A 44 1.57 6.87 14.29
CA LYS A 44 1.42 7.70 13.09
C LYS A 44 1.22 6.80 11.88
N ILE A 45 0.17 7.11 11.14
CA ILE A 45 -0.22 6.48 9.89
C ILE A 45 -0.07 7.55 8.80
N ILE A 46 0.40 7.13 7.62
CA ILE A 46 0.55 7.97 6.44
C ILE A 46 -0.21 7.34 5.27
N ASP A 47 -0.55 8.18 4.30
CA ASP A 47 -0.96 7.72 2.98
C ASP A 47 0.19 6.97 2.30
N ASN A 48 -0.14 5.94 1.52
CA ASN A 48 0.82 5.13 0.80
C ASN A 48 1.29 5.78 -0.52
N ASP A 49 0.67 6.88 -0.96
CA ASP A 49 1.19 7.67 -2.07
C ASP A 49 2.45 8.45 -1.65
N PRO A 50 3.62 8.22 -2.27
CA PRO A 50 4.87 8.90 -1.92
C PRO A 50 4.85 10.42 -2.19
N ASN A 51 3.91 10.92 -2.99
CA ASN A 51 3.74 12.34 -3.26
C ASN A 51 2.72 13.01 -2.32
N SER A 52 2.09 12.23 -1.45
CA SER A 52 1.12 12.70 -0.48
C SER A 52 1.80 13.04 0.85
N ASP A 53 1.40 14.15 1.44
CA ASP A 53 1.80 14.52 2.80
C ASP A 53 0.67 14.27 3.82
N PHE A 54 -0.30 13.44 3.44
CA PHE A 54 -1.43 13.09 4.28
C PHE A 54 -0.99 12.15 5.41
N PHE A 55 -1.46 12.44 6.62
CA PHE A 55 -1.14 11.64 7.79
C PHE A 55 -2.25 11.69 8.83
N LEU A 56 -2.23 10.72 9.73
CA LEU A 56 -3.00 10.72 10.97
C LEU A 56 -2.11 10.24 12.12
N SER A 57 -2.11 10.99 13.21
CA SER A 57 -1.37 10.70 14.42
C SER A 57 -2.31 10.67 15.62
N ILE A 58 -2.14 9.64 16.45
CA ILE A 58 -2.78 9.53 17.76
C ILE A 58 -1.68 9.66 18.80
N LEU A 59 -1.84 10.65 19.68
CA LEU A 59 -0.80 11.20 20.52
C LEU A 59 -1.32 11.42 21.94
N ASN A 60 -0.38 11.59 22.87
CA ASN A 60 -0.62 12.15 24.21
C ASN A 60 -1.83 11.55 24.95
N PRO A 61 -1.98 10.21 25.02
CA PRO A 61 -3.07 9.59 25.75
C PRO A 61 -3.03 10.02 27.22
N LYS A 62 -4.15 10.54 27.72
CA LYS A 62 -4.31 11.02 29.10
C LYS A 62 -5.59 10.47 29.69
N PHE A 63 -5.60 10.25 30.99
CA PHE A 63 -6.78 9.81 31.70
C PHE A 63 -7.37 10.96 32.51
N ASN A 64 -8.59 11.38 32.19
CA ASN A 64 -9.37 12.32 32.98
C ASN A 64 -10.83 11.86 33.03
N ARG A 65 -11.16 11.04 34.04
CA ARG A 65 -12.43 10.27 34.17
C ARG A 65 -12.66 9.23 33.07
N LYS A 66 -12.26 9.53 31.84
CA LYS A 66 -12.15 8.64 30.68
C LYS A 66 -10.79 8.83 29.98
N SER A 67 -10.43 7.88 29.14
CA SER A 67 -9.24 7.96 28.29
C SER A 67 -9.47 8.98 27.18
N ILE A 68 -8.57 9.95 27.07
CA ILE A 68 -8.59 11.02 26.07
C ILE A 68 -7.31 10.93 25.24
N PHE A 69 -7.47 11.04 23.93
CA PHE A 69 -6.40 10.97 22.95
C PHE A 69 -6.35 12.27 22.18
N GLU A 70 -5.16 12.76 21.91
CA GLU A 70 -4.97 13.85 20.96
C GLU A 70 -4.84 13.25 19.57
N MET A 71 -5.73 13.62 18.66
CA MET A 71 -5.68 13.21 17.26
C MET A 71 -5.29 14.41 16.41
N LYS A 72 -4.33 14.19 15.51
CA LYS A 72 -3.86 15.17 14.54
C LYS A 72 -3.84 14.54 13.17
N TRP A 73 -4.47 15.15 12.17
CA TRP A 73 -4.50 14.58 10.83
C TRP A 73 -4.53 15.64 9.73
N LYS A 74 -4.13 15.22 8.53
CA LYS A 74 -4.14 15.96 7.28
C LYS A 74 -4.58 15.01 6.16
N PRO A 75 -5.51 15.39 5.27
CA PRO A 75 -6.22 16.67 5.21
C PRO A 75 -7.31 16.77 6.28
N MET A 76 -7.69 17.98 6.69
CA MET A 76 -8.77 18.17 7.67
C MET A 76 -10.09 17.53 7.19
N ASN A 77 -10.40 17.69 5.90
CA ASN A 77 -11.56 17.10 5.22
C ASN A 77 -11.38 17.24 3.69
N SER A 78 -12.40 16.87 2.91
CA SER A 78 -12.40 16.96 1.45
C SER A 78 -12.35 18.38 0.86
N ILE A 79 -12.44 19.42 1.70
CA ILE A 79 -12.47 20.84 1.30
C ILE A 79 -11.19 21.57 1.74
N SER A 80 -10.57 21.14 2.84
CA SER A 80 -9.37 21.77 3.41
C SER A 80 -8.22 20.77 3.58
N LEU A 81 -7.08 21.12 2.97
CA LEU A 81 -5.79 20.43 3.12
C LEU A 81 -5.06 20.83 4.42
N ASP A 82 -5.67 21.62 5.30
CA ASP A 82 -5.03 22.02 6.54
C ASP A 82 -4.92 20.84 7.51
N THR A 83 -4.04 21.01 8.49
CA THR A 83 -3.93 20.04 9.59
C THR A 83 -5.00 20.32 10.63
N HIS A 84 -5.78 19.30 10.98
CA HIS A 84 -6.69 19.36 12.11
C HIS A 84 -6.05 18.76 13.36
N THR A 85 -6.39 19.29 14.54
CA THR A 85 -5.99 18.71 15.82
C THR A 85 -7.14 18.80 16.81
N THR A 86 -7.47 17.69 17.45
CA THR A 86 -8.56 17.63 18.42
C THR A 86 -8.27 16.61 19.52
N LYS A 87 -9.01 16.70 20.62
CA LYS A 87 -8.98 15.72 21.70
C LYS A 87 -10.26 14.93 21.67
N VAL A 88 -10.14 13.61 21.64
CA VAL A 88 -11.26 12.68 21.51
C VAL A 88 -11.20 11.64 22.61
N ASP A 89 -12.34 11.06 22.96
CA ASP A 89 -12.37 9.85 23.77
C ASP A 89 -12.13 8.61 22.91
N LYS A 90 -11.91 7.48 23.59
CA LYS A 90 -11.66 6.18 22.97
C LYS A 90 -12.67 5.85 21.89
N GLU A 91 -13.96 6.06 22.17
CA GLU A 91 -15.07 5.66 21.31
C GLU A 91 -15.02 6.35 19.95
N ASN A 92 -14.44 7.56 19.87
CA ASN A 92 -14.36 8.33 18.64
C ASN A 92 -13.03 8.16 17.88
N VAL A 93 -11.99 7.57 18.47
CA VAL A 93 -10.68 7.43 17.78
C VAL A 93 -10.81 6.63 16.48
N ILE A 94 -11.42 5.44 16.55
CA ILE A 94 -11.59 4.59 15.36
C ILE A 94 -12.52 5.25 14.34
N LYS A 95 -13.56 5.96 14.80
CA LYS A 95 -14.47 6.68 13.91
C LYS A 95 -13.73 7.72 13.06
N TYR A 96 -12.93 8.59 13.69
CA TYR A 96 -12.16 9.59 12.96
C TYR A 96 -11.09 8.97 12.07
N PHE A 97 -10.47 7.87 12.52
CA PHE A 97 -9.51 7.14 11.71
C PHE A 97 -10.13 6.59 10.42
N VAL A 98 -11.29 5.94 10.50
CA VAL A 98 -12.02 5.44 9.32
C VAL A 98 -12.45 6.58 8.40
N THR A 99 -13.00 7.68 8.94
CA THR A 99 -13.38 8.85 8.12
C THR A 99 -12.18 9.46 7.39
N TRP A 100 -11.01 9.46 8.01
CA TRP A 100 -9.78 9.92 7.36
C TRP A 100 -9.36 8.99 6.21
N ILE A 101 -9.43 7.65 6.40
CA ILE A 101 -9.20 6.69 5.31
C ILE A 101 -10.19 6.90 4.15
N ASP A 102 -11.48 7.07 4.45
CA ASP A 102 -12.52 7.31 3.43
C ASP A 102 -12.20 8.57 2.61
N THR A 103 -11.60 9.58 3.24
CA THR A 103 -11.17 10.80 2.55
C THR A 103 -10.03 10.50 1.57
N ILE A 104 -9.04 9.70 1.96
CA ILE A 104 -7.95 9.27 1.06
C ILE A 104 -8.51 8.46 -0.11
N GLU A 105 -9.43 7.52 0.16
CA GLU A 105 -10.09 6.74 -0.88
C GLU A 105 -10.83 7.63 -1.88
N ALA A 106 -11.51 8.68 -1.39
CA ALA A 106 -12.16 9.65 -2.26
C ALA A 106 -11.15 10.37 -3.16
N TYR A 107 -10.01 10.83 -2.64
CA TYR A 107 -8.93 11.41 -3.45
C TYR A 107 -8.43 10.43 -4.51
N ASN A 108 -8.19 9.16 -4.14
CA ASN A 108 -7.73 8.11 -5.05
C ASN A 108 -8.74 7.74 -6.15
N SER A 109 -10.01 8.14 -5.99
CA SER A 109 -11.08 7.88 -6.97
C SER A 109 -11.27 9.01 -7.99
N VAL A 110 -10.68 10.19 -7.76
CA VAL A 110 -10.82 11.36 -8.63
C VAL A 110 -9.66 11.40 -9.63
N TYR A 111 -10.00 11.59 -10.90
CA TYR A 111 -9.01 11.80 -11.98
C TYR A 111 -9.08 13.25 -12.46
N LEU A 112 -7.92 13.91 -12.47
CA LEU A 112 -7.79 15.30 -12.93
C LEU A 112 -7.54 15.40 -14.43
N SER A 113 -7.11 14.30 -15.07
CA SER A 113 -6.84 14.24 -16.50
C SER A 113 -7.37 12.96 -17.16
N PRO A 114 -7.69 12.99 -18.47
CA PRO A 114 -7.99 11.78 -19.24
C PRO A 114 -6.85 10.74 -19.17
N ASP A 115 -5.60 11.20 -19.12
CA ASP A 115 -4.42 10.36 -19.06
C ASP A 115 -4.29 9.58 -17.75
N GLU A 116 -4.78 10.12 -16.64
CA GLU A 116 -4.89 9.40 -15.35
C GLU A 116 -5.98 8.33 -15.42
N LYS A 117 -7.12 8.66 -16.02
CA LYS A 117 -8.22 7.71 -16.19
C LYS A 117 -7.80 6.52 -17.06
N ILE A 118 -7.08 6.77 -18.16
CA ILE A 118 -6.52 5.73 -19.03
C ILE A 118 -5.49 4.88 -18.26
N LEU A 119 -4.60 5.52 -17.49
CA LEU A 119 -3.62 4.79 -16.69
C LEU A 119 -4.31 3.85 -15.69
N LYS A 120 -5.33 4.33 -14.99
CA LYS A 120 -6.09 3.50 -14.04
C LYS A 120 -6.83 2.36 -14.73
N GLN A 121 -7.39 2.61 -15.90
CA GLN A 121 -8.01 1.58 -16.72
C GLN A 121 -6.99 0.47 -17.03
N TYR A 122 -5.78 0.81 -17.48
CA TYR A 122 -4.73 -0.17 -17.74
C TYR A 122 -4.29 -0.91 -16.47
N GLU A 123 -4.15 -0.22 -15.34
CA GLU A 123 -3.84 -0.86 -14.05
C GLU A 123 -4.91 -1.88 -13.67
N THR A 124 -6.19 -1.53 -13.85
CA THR A 124 -7.32 -2.41 -13.56
C THR A 124 -7.35 -3.61 -14.51
N GLU A 125 -7.14 -3.38 -15.81
CA GLU A 125 -7.05 -4.46 -16.81
C GLU A 125 -5.95 -5.47 -16.47
N PHE A 126 -4.75 -4.99 -16.11
CA PHE A 126 -3.67 -5.87 -15.66
C PHE A 126 -4.01 -6.54 -14.34
N PHE A 127 -4.56 -5.82 -13.36
CA PHE A 127 -4.94 -6.38 -12.06
C PHE A 127 -5.97 -7.50 -12.20
N ASP A 128 -7.02 -7.28 -12.98
CA ASP A 128 -8.10 -8.25 -13.21
C ASP A 128 -7.62 -9.45 -14.03
N SER A 129 -6.57 -9.26 -14.85
CA SER A 129 -5.91 -10.39 -15.53
C SER A 129 -5.15 -11.28 -14.54
N PHE A 130 -4.71 -10.76 -13.39
CA PHE A 130 -4.04 -11.53 -12.37
C PHE A 130 -5.08 -12.25 -11.49
N GLU A 131 -5.23 -13.55 -11.67
CA GLU A 131 -6.18 -14.32 -10.86
C GLU A 131 -5.55 -14.67 -9.50
N ILE A 132 -6.04 -14.03 -8.43
CA ILE A 132 -5.61 -14.26 -7.05
C ILE A 132 -6.63 -15.18 -6.36
N ILE A 133 -6.41 -16.50 -6.40
CA ILE A 133 -7.31 -17.49 -5.74
C ILE A 133 -7.03 -17.62 -4.24
N ASP A 134 -5.91 -17.07 -3.75
CA ASP A 134 -5.48 -17.35 -2.39
C ASP A 134 -6.31 -16.57 -1.36
N GLU A 135 -7.03 -17.29 -0.49
CA GLU A 135 -7.91 -16.72 0.54
C GLU A 135 -7.14 -15.85 1.54
N ASP A 136 -5.83 -16.04 1.65
CA ASP A 136 -4.95 -15.29 2.54
C ASP A 136 -4.30 -14.05 1.88
N ALA A 137 -4.61 -13.76 0.60
CA ALA A 137 -3.88 -12.78 -0.19
C ALA A 137 -3.97 -11.34 0.33
N ASP A 138 -4.98 -11.06 1.15
CA ASP A 138 -5.18 -9.79 1.84
C ASP A 138 -4.31 -9.65 3.12
N TYR A 139 -3.74 -10.75 3.62
CA TYR A 139 -3.08 -10.79 4.94
C TYR A 139 -1.63 -11.27 4.90
N ASN A 140 -1.31 -12.17 3.98
CA ASN A 140 0.01 -12.78 3.89
C ASN A 140 0.81 -12.24 2.70
N SER A 141 2.13 -12.18 2.87
CA SER A 141 3.07 -11.99 1.76
C SER A 141 3.23 -13.28 0.96
N PHE A 142 3.89 -13.19 -0.20
CA PHE A 142 4.35 -14.38 -0.92
C PHE A 142 5.42 -15.12 -0.10
N ASP A 143 5.54 -16.43 -0.30
CA ASP A 143 6.67 -17.19 0.25
C ASP A 143 8.00 -16.73 -0.37
N PHE A 144 9.11 -17.15 0.26
CA PHE A 144 10.46 -16.71 -0.12
C PHE A 144 10.80 -16.99 -1.60
N GLU A 145 10.44 -18.16 -2.13
CA GLU A 145 10.77 -18.52 -3.52
C GLU A 145 10.05 -17.62 -4.52
N ARG A 146 8.76 -17.34 -4.26
CA ARG A 146 7.97 -16.40 -5.06
C ARG A 146 8.46 -14.96 -4.93
N GLN A 147 8.84 -14.53 -3.72
CA GLN A 147 9.46 -13.21 -3.53
C GLN A 147 10.75 -13.06 -4.37
N LEU A 148 11.60 -14.10 -4.44
CA LEU A 148 12.79 -14.07 -5.29
C LEU A 148 12.45 -13.99 -6.80
N ILE A 149 11.37 -14.63 -7.25
CA ILE A 149 10.91 -14.52 -8.64
C ILE A 149 10.46 -13.08 -8.93
N ILE A 150 9.65 -12.49 -8.06
CA ILE A 150 9.21 -11.10 -8.18
C ILE A 150 10.42 -10.16 -8.19
N GLN A 151 11.40 -10.37 -7.31
CA GLN A 151 12.61 -9.56 -7.29
C GLN A 151 13.38 -9.62 -8.61
N LYS A 152 13.54 -10.82 -9.20
CA LYS A 152 14.21 -10.98 -10.51
C LYS A 152 13.44 -10.31 -11.64
N PHE A 153 12.11 -10.36 -11.61
CA PHE A 153 11.27 -9.63 -12.53
C PHE A 153 11.53 -8.12 -12.44
N LEU A 154 11.55 -7.56 -11.23
CA LEU A 154 11.82 -6.13 -11.01
C LEU A 154 13.23 -5.75 -11.46
N GLU A 155 14.23 -6.61 -11.23
CA GLU A 155 15.61 -6.39 -11.70
C GLU A 155 15.72 -6.39 -13.22
N SER A 156 15.04 -7.31 -13.90
CA SER A 156 15.01 -7.30 -15.36
C SER A 156 14.21 -6.13 -15.93
N THR A 157 13.15 -5.70 -15.23
CA THR A 157 12.41 -4.49 -15.60
C THR A 157 13.33 -3.27 -15.58
N LEU A 158 14.14 -3.09 -14.53
CA LEU A 158 15.11 -2.00 -14.46
C LEU A 158 16.11 -2.03 -15.63
N LYS A 159 16.63 -3.21 -16.00
CA LYS A 159 17.55 -3.34 -17.15
C LYS A 159 16.90 -2.90 -18.46
N ILE A 160 15.62 -3.21 -18.66
CA ILE A 160 14.87 -2.78 -19.85
C ILE A 160 14.71 -1.25 -19.85
N LEU A 161 14.44 -0.66 -18.68
CA LEU A 161 14.30 0.80 -18.55
C LEU A 161 15.64 1.52 -18.82
N GLU A 162 16.77 0.95 -18.41
CA GLU A 162 18.12 1.48 -18.71
C GLU A 162 18.40 1.58 -20.22
N GLU A 163 17.83 0.69 -21.04
CA GLU A 163 17.94 0.71 -22.51
C GLU A 163 17.05 1.80 -23.16
N HIS A 164 16.16 2.43 -22.37
CA HIS A 164 15.17 3.40 -22.82
C HIS A 164 15.14 4.66 -21.92
N PRO A 165 16.21 5.47 -21.89
CA PRO A 165 16.42 6.53 -20.88
C PRO A 165 15.45 7.73 -20.93
N SER A 166 14.49 7.75 -21.86
CA SER A 166 13.53 8.84 -21.97
C SER A 166 12.27 8.56 -21.15
N ASP A 167 12.04 9.35 -20.10
CA ASP A 167 10.78 9.47 -19.35
C ASP A 167 10.28 8.17 -18.67
N THR A 168 11.19 7.34 -18.17
CA THR A 168 10.92 6.09 -17.42
C THR A 168 10.87 6.27 -15.90
N LYS A 169 11.12 7.48 -15.41
CA LYS A 169 11.35 7.78 -13.99
C LYS A 169 10.25 7.26 -13.07
N LEU A 170 8.98 7.44 -13.45
CA LEU A 170 7.83 6.95 -12.68
C LEU A 170 7.80 5.42 -12.56
N ILE A 171 8.21 4.72 -13.63
CA ILE A 171 8.30 3.26 -13.63
C ILE A 171 9.45 2.83 -12.72
N GLU A 172 10.62 3.47 -12.83
CA GLU A 172 11.80 3.17 -12.01
C GLU A 172 11.55 3.41 -10.52
N GLU A 173 10.88 4.50 -10.16
CA GLU A 173 10.52 4.80 -8.77
C GLU A 173 9.59 3.71 -8.20
N GLU A 174 8.55 3.33 -8.95
CA GLU A 174 7.62 2.26 -8.55
C GLU A 174 8.32 0.90 -8.40
N VAL A 175 9.20 0.55 -9.34
CA VAL A 175 9.96 -0.72 -9.32
C VAL A 175 10.93 -0.76 -8.13
N ASN A 176 11.68 0.32 -7.90
CA ASN A 176 12.64 0.40 -6.80
C ASN A 176 11.97 0.39 -5.44
N ASP A 177 10.83 1.07 -5.30
CA ASP A 177 10.07 1.07 -4.06
C ASP A 177 9.42 -0.29 -3.78
N LEU A 178 8.81 -0.93 -4.79
CA LEU A 178 8.28 -2.29 -4.64
C LEU A 178 9.38 -3.26 -4.22
N LYS A 179 10.55 -3.20 -4.87
CA LYS A 179 11.70 -4.07 -4.58
C LYS A 179 12.16 -3.98 -3.12
N LYS A 180 12.17 -2.78 -2.53
CA LYS A 180 12.58 -2.57 -1.13
C LYS A 180 11.56 -3.12 -0.13
N ASN A 181 10.29 -3.15 -0.52
CA ASN A 181 9.19 -3.41 0.41
C ASN A 181 8.56 -4.81 0.26
N ILE A 182 8.92 -5.61 -0.75
CA ILE A 182 8.33 -6.95 -1.03
C ILE A 182 8.02 -7.77 0.24
N PRO A 183 8.97 -7.98 1.19
CA PRO A 183 8.73 -8.87 2.33
C PRO A 183 7.63 -8.39 3.28
N ASN A 184 7.31 -7.09 3.25
CA ASN A 184 6.37 -6.43 4.14
C ASN A 184 5.01 -6.18 3.48
N LEU A 185 4.85 -6.55 2.21
CA LEU A 185 3.62 -6.34 1.45
C LEU A 185 2.89 -7.66 1.26
N THR A 186 1.56 -7.62 1.26
CA THR A 186 0.75 -8.80 0.95
C THR A 186 0.72 -9.13 -0.53
N LYS A 187 0.32 -10.36 -0.84
CA LYS A 187 0.18 -10.86 -2.22
C LYS A 187 -0.62 -9.88 -3.08
N LYS A 188 -1.77 -9.40 -2.59
CA LYS A 188 -2.64 -8.49 -3.33
C LYS A 188 -2.01 -7.13 -3.59
N VAL A 189 -1.29 -6.56 -2.61
CA VAL A 189 -0.58 -5.29 -2.81
C VAL A 189 0.52 -5.44 -3.84
N ILE A 190 1.31 -6.51 -3.75
CA ILE A 190 2.39 -6.78 -4.70
C ILE A 190 1.83 -6.90 -6.13
N VAL A 191 0.75 -7.68 -6.33
CA VAL A 191 0.10 -7.82 -7.64
C VAL A 191 -0.42 -6.49 -8.16
N ARG A 192 -1.04 -5.66 -7.31
CA ARG A 192 -1.51 -4.33 -7.69
C ARG A 192 -0.38 -3.41 -8.13
N ARG A 193 0.76 -3.46 -7.45
CA ARG A 193 1.94 -2.67 -7.80
C ARG A 193 2.60 -3.15 -9.09
N ILE A 194 2.66 -4.46 -9.32
CA ILE A 194 3.07 -5.03 -10.62
C ILE A 194 2.13 -4.56 -11.74
N SER A 195 0.82 -4.54 -11.50
CA SER A 195 -0.17 -4.03 -12.45
C SER A 195 0.07 -2.57 -12.79
N LYS A 196 0.40 -1.74 -11.78
CA LYS A 196 0.77 -0.33 -11.97
C LYS A 196 2.04 -0.16 -12.80
N ILE A 197 3.07 -0.98 -12.57
CA ILE A 197 4.30 -0.99 -13.38
C ILE A 197 3.98 -1.27 -14.85
N LEU A 198 3.17 -2.31 -15.13
CA LEU A 198 2.77 -2.65 -16.50
C LEU A 198 1.89 -1.57 -17.14
N ALA A 199 1.01 -0.94 -16.37
CA ALA A 199 0.17 0.16 -16.82
C ALA A 199 0.99 1.41 -17.19
N LEU A 200 1.97 1.78 -16.36
CA LEU A 200 2.90 2.87 -16.65
C LEU A 200 3.74 2.55 -17.89
N ALA A 201 4.26 1.32 -18.01
CA ALA A 201 4.99 0.88 -19.20
C ALA A 201 4.12 0.96 -20.47
N ARG A 202 2.86 0.53 -20.40
CA ARG A 202 1.90 0.62 -21.53
C ARG A 202 1.59 2.05 -21.91
N LYS A 203 1.41 2.93 -20.91
CA LYS A 203 1.18 4.36 -21.13
C LYS A 203 2.39 5.02 -21.81
N HIS A 204 3.61 4.62 -21.45
CA HIS A 204 4.83 5.08 -22.10
C HIS A 204 4.91 4.58 -23.55
N SER A 205 4.86 3.27 -23.76
CA SER A 205 4.72 2.68 -25.10
C SER A 205 4.33 1.21 -25.04
N LEU A 206 3.60 0.75 -26.07
CA LEU A 206 3.32 -0.68 -26.24
C LEU A 206 4.59 -1.54 -26.36
N ASN A 207 5.66 -1.00 -26.94
CA ASN A 207 6.92 -1.70 -27.08
C ASN A 207 7.61 -1.94 -25.73
N MET A 208 7.62 -0.93 -24.85
CA MET A 208 8.15 -1.05 -23.49
C MET A 208 7.36 -2.09 -22.70
N CYS A 209 6.02 -1.97 -22.72
CA CYS A 209 5.15 -2.94 -22.06
C CYS A 209 5.42 -4.36 -22.55
N LYS A 210 5.51 -4.56 -23.87
CA LYS A 210 5.83 -5.85 -24.47
C LYS A 210 7.21 -6.38 -24.06
N ALA A 211 8.23 -5.53 -23.99
CA ALA A 211 9.58 -5.92 -23.57
C ALA A 211 9.57 -6.45 -22.13
N ILE A 212 8.97 -5.69 -21.20
CA ILE A 212 8.83 -6.07 -19.79
C ILE A 212 8.02 -7.37 -19.68
N TYR A 213 6.92 -7.46 -20.42
CA TYR A 213 6.03 -8.62 -20.44
C TYR A 213 6.69 -9.91 -20.94
N ILE A 214 7.50 -9.84 -21.99
CA ILE A 214 8.21 -11.01 -22.52
C ILE A 214 9.23 -11.52 -21.49
N GLU A 215 9.90 -10.61 -20.79
CA GLU A 215 10.91 -10.95 -19.80
C GLU A 215 10.29 -11.61 -18.56
N VAL A 216 9.10 -11.17 -18.15
CA VAL A 216 8.23 -11.88 -17.18
C VAL A 216 8.01 -13.33 -17.62
N LYS A 217 7.52 -13.54 -18.85
CA LYS A 217 7.24 -14.89 -19.37
C LYS A 217 8.48 -15.80 -19.35
N LYS A 218 9.65 -15.28 -19.75
CA LYS A 218 10.90 -16.05 -19.77
C LYS A 218 11.31 -16.56 -18.40
N GLN A 219 11.23 -15.71 -17.37
CA GLN A 219 11.67 -16.09 -16.03
C GLN A 219 10.76 -17.13 -15.38
N LEU A 220 9.46 -17.11 -15.72
CA LEU A 220 8.46 -18.05 -15.22
C LEU A 220 8.58 -19.44 -15.88
N ILE A 221 8.74 -19.48 -17.21
CA ILE A 221 8.88 -20.74 -17.95
C ILE A 221 10.13 -21.52 -17.51
N SER A 222 11.22 -20.83 -17.15
CA SER A 222 12.45 -21.47 -16.68
C SER A 222 12.32 -22.18 -15.33
N ARG A 223 11.21 -21.98 -14.60
CA ARG A 223 11.02 -22.42 -13.21
C ARG A 223 9.69 -23.12 -12.95
N ALA A 224 8.98 -23.56 -13.99
CA ALA A 224 7.73 -24.31 -13.91
C ALA A 224 7.91 -25.74 -13.37
N VAL A 225 8.48 -25.86 -12.16
CA VAL A 225 8.33 -27.00 -11.27
C VAL A 225 7.61 -26.46 -10.02
N THR A 226 6.27 -26.53 -10.11
CA THR A 226 5.29 -26.57 -9.01
C THR A 226 5.30 -25.44 -7.98
N GLY A 227 4.30 -24.55 -8.06
CA GLY A 227 3.75 -23.92 -6.85
C GLY A 227 3.25 -22.49 -6.99
N GLY A 228 2.11 -22.27 -7.63
CA GLY A 228 1.16 -21.18 -7.33
C GLY A 228 1.50 -19.76 -7.79
N LEU A 229 2.46 -19.59 -8.71
CA LEU A 229 2.50 -18.41 -9.59
C LEU A 229 1.84 -18.69 -10.96
N ASP A 230 1.48 -19.94 -11.24
CA ASP A 230 0.86 -20.36 -12.51
C ASP A 230 -0.42 -19.56 -12.81
N PHE A 231 -1.17 -19.17 -11.78
CA PHE A 231 -2.47 -18.49 -11.92
C PHE A 231 -2.39 -16.98 -12.21
N ILE A 232 -1.36 -16.31 -11.70
CA ILE A 232 -1.12 -14.89 -11.99
C ILE A 232 -0.72 -14.74 -13.47
N PHE A 233 -0.09 -15.75 -14.08
CA PHE A 233 0.55 -15.58 -15.39
C PHE A 233 0.00 -16.47 -16.52
N ASP A 234 -0.91 -17.42 -16.26
CA ASP A 234 -1.65 -18.14 -17.30
C ASP A 234 -2.64 -17.23 -18.04
N SER A 235 -3.28 -16.27 -17.37
CA SER A 235 -4.12 -15.23 -18.01
C SER A 235 -3.32 -14.33 -18.97
N ILE A 236 -2.03 -14.18 -18.70
CA ILE A 236 -1.04 -13.45 -19.52
C ILE A 236 -0.63 -14.28 -20.76
N SER A 237 -0.83 -15.60 -20.76
CA SER A 237 -0.59 -16.41 -21.96
C SER A 237 -1.67 -16.25 -23.04
N ASN A 238 -2.87 -15.76 -22.67
CA ASN A 238 -4.06 -15.69 -23.52
C ASN A 238 -4.40 -14.27 -24.06
N LEU A 239 -3.53 -13.28 -23.82
CA LEU A 239 -3.52 -11.94 -24.43
C LEU A 239 -2.36 -11.82 -25.42
#